data_AF-A0A851HG78-F1
#
_entry.id   AF-A0A851HG78-F1
#
_cell.length_a   1.000
_cell.length_b   1.000
_cell.length_c   1.000
_cell.angle_alpha   90.00
_cell.angle_beta   90.00
_cell.angle_gamma   90.00
#
_symmetry.space_group_name_H-M   'P 1'
#
loop_
_entity.id
_entity.type
_entity.pdbx_description
1 polymer ?
#
loop_
_entity_poly.entity_id
_entity_poly.type
_entity_poly.pdbx_seq_one_letter_code
_entity_poly.pdbx_strand_id
1 'polypeptide(L)'
;MILEWNESYFIKGEQIKHSELFEKINDNEINLIETYESGNRLLGEKYRIEVKDKNNKSYFVYMGGTWFSVLINKINQKQIINKNLLNKMILVEKKEFNFLRFFINSISTISSVIFMFYILSNIKKSSTKMKKQISSSQKSLFTFQDVAGNEEEKEEMKELIDFLKKPQKYKEIGASVPKGVLLQGPPGTGKTLLAKAVAGEAGVPFYAVTGSDFKNQYFGVGAAKLRELFKEARENSPCVVFIDEIDTIGRKRGTIANDDGSTINSLLTEMDGFTKSIGVIVMAATNRVDTLDSALLRPGRFDRQFTVSLPDVKAREAILTVHARNKNIDPFVDLSQIAKLTPGFSGAELASVLNEAAILSVRNNQTIITQEELYESIDRVMMGPAKKSRKYNEEEKKMVAYHEAGHAVIGLKLKHAPKVQKVTIIPRGDAGGYNLMLPEKETFFSSKKRMLANITSYLGGRAAEELMFDDISNGAYGDFKSATQIATQMVTKLGMSDLGPIQTKDNMFFENEKVNQEVKKIIDECMIEAKKIMKENKTLLDKIAHLLIKQETITKEEIEKLL
;
A
#
# COMPACT_ATOMS: atom_id res chain seq x y z
N MET A 1 50.66 -33.15 -23.42
CA MET A 1 51.71 -33.11 -24.44
C MET A 1 52.57 -31.90 -24.15
N ILE A 2 53.80 -32.14 -23.72
CA ILE A 2 54.78 -31.11 -23.36
C ILE A 2 55.05 -30.32 -24.64
N LEU A 3 54.76 -29.02 -24.66
CA LEU A 3 55.15 -28.14 -25.76
C LEU A 3 56.67 -27.95 -25.62
N GLU A 4 57.42 -28.79 -26.31
CA GLU A 4 58.87 -28.66 -26.44
C GLU A 4 59.18 -27.37 -27.18
N TRP A 5 60.03 -26.54 -26.57
CA TRP A 5 60.59 -25.37 -27.21
C TRP A 5 61.40 -25.88 -28.42
N ASN A 6 61.15 -25.37 -29.62
CA ASN A 6 61.92 -25.79 -30.78
C ASN A 6 63.35 -25.23 -30.64
N GLU A 7 64.29 -26.07 -30.20
CA GLU A 7 65.66 -25.69 -29.84
C GLU A 7 66.47 -25.06 -30.98
N SER A 8 66.01 -25.21 -32.24
CA SER A 8 66.67 -24.64 -33.41
C SER A 8 66.68 -23.10 -33.46
N TYR A 9 65.88 -22.41 -32.65
CA TYR A 9 65.77 -20.94 -32.63
C TYR A 9 66.48 -20.28 -31.44
N PHE A 10 67.10 -21.05 -30.56
CA PHE A 10 67.62 -20.55 -29.29
C PHE A 10 69.15 -20.59 -29.22
N ILE A 11 69.75 -19.67 -28.46
CA ILE A 11 71.20 -19.67 -28.27
C ILE A 11 71.61 -20.95 -27.52
N LYS A 12 72.56 -21.71 -28.09
CA LYS A 12 73.19 -22.83 -27.39
C LYS A 12 74.06 -22.28 -26.26
N GLY A 13 73.54 -22.32 -25.04
CA GLY A 13 74.20 -21.82 -23.83
C GLY A 13 74.04 -22.78 -22.66
N GLU A 14 74.67 -22.47 -21.53
CA GLU A 14 74.54 -23.26 -20.30
C GLU A 14 73.31 -22.80 -19.50
N GLN A 15 72.53 -23.75 -18.96
CA GLN A 15 71.37 -23.40 -18.14
C GLN A 15 71.80 -23.02 -16.73
N ILE A 16 71.51 -21.78 -16.30
CA ILE A 16 71.83 -21.30 -14.94
C ILE A 16 70.55 -21.14 -14.10
N LYS A 17 70.70 -21.04 -12.77
CA LYS A 17 69.58 -20.77 -11.86
C LYS A 17 69.23 -19.27 -11.84
N HIS A 18 67.99 -18.94 -11.45
CA HIS A 18 67.56 -17.53 -11.31
C HIS A 18 68.45 -16.71 -10.38
N SER A 19 68.89 -17.29 -9.25
CA SER A 19 69.74 -16.61 -8.27
C SER A 19 71.09 -16.19 -8.87
N GLU A 20 71.70 -17.07 -9.64
CA GLU A 20 72.99 -16.87 -10.30
C GLU A 20 72.90 -15.83 -11.41
N LEU A 21 71.77 -15.81 -12.14
CA LEU A 21 71.47 -14.71 -13.06
C LEU A 21 71.38 -13.37 -12.34
N PHE A 22 70.74 -13.31 -11.17
CA PHE A 22 70.66 -12.07 -10.39
C PHE A 22 72.02 -11.61 -9.84
N GLU A 23 72.92 -12.52 -9.47
CA GLU A 23 74.30 -12.20 -9.09
C GLU A 23 75.09 -11.62 -10.27
N LYS A 24 75.03 -12.26 -11.45
CA LYS A 24 75.71 -11.76 -12.65
C LYS A 24 75.18 -10.40 -13.14
N ILE A 25 73.88 -10.13 -12.95
CA ILE A 25 73.29 -8.79 -13.16
C ILE A 25 73.81 -7.83 -12.08
N ASN A 26 74.01 -8.31 -10.85
CA ASN A 26 74.48 -7.47 -9.77
C ASN A 26 75.93 -7.01 -9.95
N ASP A 27 76.78 -7.88 -10.46
CA ASP A 27 78.21 -7.67 -10.68
C ASP A 27 78.55 -6.99 -12.03
N ASN A 28 77.53 -6.56 -12.79
CA ASN A 28 77.66 -5.92 -14.11
C ASN A 28 78.44 -6.78 -15.15
N GLU A 29 78.31 -8.10 -15.09
CA GLU A 29 78.97 -9.02 -16.02
C GLU A 29 78.20 -9.24 -17.33
N ILE A 30 76.95 -8.78 -17.41
CA ILE A 30 76.05 -9.08 -18.52
C ILE A 30 76.06 -8.00 -19.60
N ASN A 31 76.19 -8.43 -20.85
CA ASN A 31 76.22 -7.57 -22.03
C ASN A 31 74.92 -7.56 -22.85
N LEU A 32 74.15 -8.65 -22.88
CA LEU A 32 72.93 -8.74 -23.69
C LEU A 32 71.92 -9.69 -23.04
N ILE A 33 70.66 -9.29 -22.99
CA ILE A 33 69.54 -10.09 -22.45
C ILE A 33 68.43 -10.13 -23.51
N GLU A 34 68.07 -11.33 -23.96
CA GLU A 34 66.93 -11.58 -24.83
C GLU A 34 65.87 -12.37 -24.07
N THR A 35 64.60 -12.01 -24.24
CA THR A 35 63.48 -12.62 -23.50
C THR A 35 62.45 -13.17 -24.47
N TYR A 36 62.12 -14.45 -24.31
CA TYR A 36 61.15 -15.18 -25.12
C TYR A 36 59.97 -15.60 -24.24
N GLU A 37 58.76 -15.23 -24.66
CA GLU A 37 57.53 -15.60 -23.96
C GLU A 37 56.88 -16.81 -24.64
N SER A 38 56.55 -17.84 -23.85
CA SER A 38 55.71 -18.94 -24.31
C SER A 38 54.31 -18.78 -23.71
N GLY A 39 53.40 -18.23 -24.51
CA GLY A 39 52.01 -18.01 -24.12
C GLY A 39 51.21 -19.31 -24.12
N ASN A 40 50.86 -19.83 -22.93
CA ASN A 40 49.80 -20.82 -22.80
C ASN A 40 48.79 -20.38 -21.73
N ARG A 41 47.58 -20.02 -22.17
CA ARG A 41 46.50 -19.37 -21.38
C ARG A 41 45.96 -20.19 -20.21
N LEU A 42 46.40 -21.43 -20.00
CA LEU A 42 45.89 -22.34 -18.97
C LEU A 42 46.89 -22.68 -17.84
N LEU A 43 48.20 -22.45 -18.02
CA LEU A 43 49.24 -22.91 -17.07
C LEU A 43 50.14 -21.77 -16.54
N GLY A 44 49.80 -20.51 -16.83
CA GLY A 44 50.58 -19.32 -16.46
C GLY A 44 51.73 -19.04 -17.42
N GLU A 45 52.06 -17.75 -17.59
CA GLU A 45 53.11 -17.27 -18.50
C GLU A 45 54.49 -17.77 -18.04
N LYS A 46 55.20 -18.46 -18.94
CA LYS A 46 56.59 -18.90 -18.75
C LYS A 46 57.50 -18.19 -19.75
N TYR A 47 58.59 -17.65 -19.24
CA TYR A 47 59.58 -16.90 -19.98
C TYR A 47 60.90 -17.66 -20.03
N ARG A 48 61.54 -17.72 -21.19
CA ARG A 48 62.94 -18.10 -21.34
C ARG A 48 63.75 -16.83 -21.54
N ILE A 49 64.77 -16.64 -20.71
CA ILE A 49 65.69 -15.52 -20.81
C ILE A 49 67.02 -16.07 -21.25
N GLU A 50 67.59 -15.50 -22.31
CA GLU A 50 68.91 -15.81 -22.80
C GLU A 50 69.83 -14.61 -22.55
N VAL A 51 71.03 -14.89 -22.06
CA VAL A 51 71.95 -13.87 -21.57
C VAL A 51 73.35 -14.13 -22.09
N LYS A 52 74.03 -13.09 -22.55
CA LYS A 52 75.46 -13.14 -22.87
C LYS A 52 76.26 -12.30 -21.90
N ASP A 53 77.30 -12.91 -21.35
CA ASP A 53 78.29 -12.26 -20.49
C ASP A 53 79.29 -11.43 -21.36
N LYS A 54 80.07 -10.54 -20.74
CA LYS A 54 81.16 -9.76 -21.37
C LYS A 54 82.17 -10.61 -22.12
N ASN A 55 82.37 -11.86 -21.70
CA ASN A 55 83.24 -12.84 -22.36
C ASN A 55 82.55 -13.62 -23.50
N ASN A 56 81.39 -13.17 -23.98
CA ASN A 56 80.59 -13.78 -25.05
C ASN A 56 80.09 -15.21 -24.78
N LYS A 57 80.16 -15.69 -23.52
CA LYS A 57 79.52 -16.93 -23.09
C LYS A 57 78.01 -16.73 -22.98
N SER A 58 77.26 -17.70 -23.47
CA SER A 58 75.80 -17.65 -23.52
C SER A 58 75.19 -18.54 -22.44
N TYR A 59 74.19 -18.02 -21.74
CA TYR A 59 73.44 -18.68 -20.68
C TYR A 59 71.94 -18.57 -20.94
N PHE A 60 71.15 -19.50 -20.43
CA PHE A 60 69.68 -19.38 -20.49
C PHE A 60 69.00 -19.81 -19.18
N VAL A 61 67.82 -19.23 -18.93
CA VAL A 61 67.06 -19.46 -17.69
C VAL A 61 65.55 -19.44 -17.97
N TYR A 62 64.79 -20.38 -17.41
CA TYR A 62 63.32 -20.43 -17.51
C TYR A 62 62.64 -19.90 -16.24
N MET A 63 61.93 -18.77 -16.30
CA MET A 63 61.19 -18.22 -15.15
C MET A 63 59.67 -18.16 -15.39
N GLY A 64 58.90 -18.26 -14.30
CA GLY A 64 57.49 -17.88 -14.29
C GLY A 64 57.30 -16.35 -14.23
N GLY A 65 56.10 -15.87 -14.61
CA GLY A 65 55.81 -14.44 -14.74
C GLY A 65 56.08 -13.57 -13.50
N THR A 66 55.93 -14.08 -12.27
CA THR A 66 56.27 -13.33 -11.06
C THR A 66 57.77 -13.01 -10.97
N TRP A 67 58.65 -13.98 -11.19
CA TRP A 67 60.11 -13.75 -11.18
C TRP A 67 60.57 -12.90 -12.37
N PHE A 68 59.89 -13.01 -13.51
CA PHE A 68 60.12 -12.15 -14.67
C PHE A 68 59.84 -10.68 -14.35
N SER A 69 58.72 -10.38 -13.68
CA SER A 69 58.41 -9.02 -13.26
C SER A 69 59.47 -8.44 -12.30
N VAL A 70 60.02 -9.26 -11.38
CA VAL A 70 61.11 -8.85 -10.47
C VAL A 70 62.40 -8.55 -11.25
N LEU A 71 62.72 -9.35 -12.27
CA LEU A 71 63.90 -9.13 -13.11
C LEU A 71 63.80 -7.82 -13.89
N ILE A 72 62.67 -7.57 -14.55
CA ILE A 72 62.43 -6.31 -15.28
C ILE A 72 62.53 -5.11 -14.33
N ASN A 73 61.97 -5.23 -13.12
CA ASN A 73 62.02 -4.14 -12.15
C ASN A 73 63.47 -3.86 -11.68
N LYS A 74 64.29 -4.90 -11.45
CA LYS A 74 65.72 -4.73 -11.11
C LYS A 74 66.55 -4.13 -12.24
N ILE A 75 66.30 -4.55 -13.49
CA ILE A 75 66.96 -3.97 -14.67
C ILE A 75 66.60 -2.48 -14.78
N ASN A 76 65.33 -2.11 -14.54
CA ASN A 76 64.88 -0.72 -14.57
C ASN A 76 65.39 0.11 -13.37
N GLN A 77 65.50 -0.46 -12.17
CA GLN A 77 65.97 0.25 -10.96
C GLN A 77 67.45 0.61 -10.97
N LYS A 78 68.31 -0.16 -11.66
CA LYS A 78 69.75 0.09 -11.63
C LYS A 78 70.23 1.24 -12.51
N GLN A 79 69.41 1.83 -13.40
CA GLN A 79 69.72 3.02 -14.21
C GLN A 79 71.16 3.10 -14.78
N ILE A 80 71.76 1.94 -15.09
CA ILE A 80 73.18 1.81 -15.45
C ILE A 80 73.28 0.98 -16.73
N ILE A 81 73.72 1.67 -17.78
CA ILE A 81 74.28 1.19 -19.05
C ILE A 81 73.30 1.02 -20.23
N ASN A 82 73.32 2.07 -21.06
CA ASN A 82 73.09 2.17 -22.50
C ASN A 82 71.90 1.43 -23.15
N LYS A 83 70.92 2.26 -23.56
CA LYS A 83 69.98 2.08 -24.67
C LYS A 83 70.66 1.37 -25.87
N ASN A 84 70.48 0.06 -26.00
CA ASN A 84 70.51 -0.64 -27.30
C ASN A 84 70.06 -2.12 -27.28
N LEU A 85 69.43 -2.64 -26.22
CA LEU A 85 69.32 -4.10 -26.03
C LEU A 85 67.91 -4.67 -25.77
N LEU A 86 66.84 -3.92 -25.99
CA LEU A 86 65.47 -4.46 -25.92
C LEU A 86 64.76 -4.22 -27.26
N ASN A 87 65.10 -5.01 -28.28
CA ASN A 87 64.43 -5.01 -29.58
C ASN A 87 64.02 -6.43 -29.98
N LYS A 88 62.78 -6.55 -30.48
CA LYS A 88 62.06 -7.70 -31.08
C LYS A 88 61.45 -8.76 -30.14
N MET A 89 60.18 -8.55 -29.80
CA MET A 89 59.20 -9.65 -29.64
C MET A 89 58.58 -9.95 -31.02
N ILE A 90 58.91 -11.10 -31.63
CA ILE A 90 58.26 -11.61 -32.84
C ILE A 90 57.34 -12.77 -32.43
N LEU A 91 56.02 -12.59 -32.59
CA LEU A 91 55.01 -13.65 -32.46
C LEU A 91 54.99 -14.48 -33.75
N VAL A 92 55.37 -15.76 -33.66
CA VAL A 92 55.16 -16.73 -34.75
C VAL A 92 53.98 -17.63 -34.39
N GLU A 93 52.79 -17.29 -34.88
CA GLU A 93 51.60 -18.14 -34.83
C GLU A 93 51.62 -19.12 -36.03
N LYS A 94 51.77 -20.42 -35.79
CA LYS A 94 51.53 -21.45 -36.82
C LYS A 94 50.05 -21.84 -36.81
N LYS A 95 49.32 -21.46 -37.87
CA LYS A 95 47.96 -21.96 -38.16
C LYS A 95 48.03 -23.41 -38.64
N GLU A 96 47.74 -24.37 -37.77
CA GLU A 96 47.29 -25.71 -38.20
C GLU A 96 45.76 -25.78 -38.14
N PHE A 97 45.15 -26.14 -39.27
CA PHE A 97 43.71 -26.17 -39.46
C PHE A 97 43.12 -27.45 -38.81
N ASN A 98 42.75 -27.36 -37.53
CA ASN A 98 42.19 -28.48 -36.78
C ASN A 98 40.71 -28.72 -37.16
N PHE A 99 40.45 -29.69 -38.05
CA PHE A 99 39.11 -30.08 -38.52
C PHE A 99 38.13 -30.39 -37.37
N LEU A 100 38.61 -31.03 -36.29
CA LEU A 100 37.78 -31.35 -35.12
C LEU A 100 37.24 -30.08 -34.44
N ARG A 101 38.04 -29.01 -34.42
CA ARG A 101 37.67 -27.71 -33.81
C ARG A 101 36.63 -26.98 -34.65
N PHE A 102 36.66 -27.15 -35.98
CA PHE A 102 35.65 -26.60 -36.88
C PHE A 102 34.28 -27.26 -36.65
N PHE A 103 34.22 -28.58 -36.46
CA PHE A 103 32.97 -29.30 -36.14
C PHE A 103 32.41 -28.92 -34.78
N ILE A 104 33.23 -28.86 -33.73
CA ILE A 104 32.80 -28.47 -32.38
C ILE A 104 32.26 -27.03 -32.38
N ASN A 105 32.94 -26.11 -33.07
CA ASN A 105 32.46 -24.74 -33.19
C ASN A 105 31.16 -24.64 -34.00
N SER A 106 31.01 -25.45 -35.05
CA SER A 106 29.77 -25.48 -35.86
C SER A 106 28.58 -26.03 -35.07
N ILE A 107 28.79 -27.01 -34.20
CA ILE A 107 27.73 -27.53 -33.31
C ILE A 107 27.33 -26.46 -32.28
N SER A 108 28.31 -25.71 -31.75
CA SER A 108 28.04 -24.60 -30.81
C SER A 108 27.25 -23.46 -31.48
N THR A 109 27.56 -23.10 -32.73
CA THR A 109 26.80 -22.08 -33.47
C THR A 109 25.40 -22.57 -33.84
N ILE A 110 25.23 -23.82 -34.26
CA ILE A 110 23.90 -24.38 -34.54
C ILE A 110 23.06 -24.48 -33.27
N SER A 111 23.64 -24.92 -32.16
CA SER A 111 22.96 -25.01 -30.86
C SER A 111 22.52 -23.63 -30.35
N SER A 112 23.37 -22.61 -30.47
CA SER A 112 23.01 -21.24 -30.09
C SER A 112 21.92 -20.64 -30.98
N VAL A 113 21.88 -20.96 -32.28
CA VAL A 113 20.79 -20.53 -33.18
C VAL A 113 19.47 -21.23 -32.84
N ILE A 114 19.50 -22.53 -32.54
CA ILE A 114 18.30 -23.29 -32.11
C ILE A 114 17.79 -22.77 -30.77
N PHE A 115 18.70 -22.49 -29.83
CA PHE A 115 18.37 -21.91 -28.53
C PHE A 115 17.78 -20.49 -28.69
N MET A 116 18.34 -19.67 -29.58
CA MET A 116 17.81 -18.34 -29.92
C MET A 116 16.39 -18.45 -30.49
N PHE A 117 16.13 -19.42 -31.37
CA PHE A 117 14.81 -19.67 -31.93
C PHE A 117 13.81 -20.15 -30.87
N TYR A 118 14.25 -21.01 -29.95
CA TYR A 118 13.44 -21.46 -28.82
C TYR A 118 13.04 -20.30 -27.91
N ILE A 119 13.99 -19.43 -27.55
CA ILE A 119 13.73 -18.22 -26.76
C ILE A 119 12.75 -17.28 -27.49
N LEU A 120 12.97 -17.00 -28.78
CA LEU A 120 12.06 -16.15 -29.57
C LEU A 120 10.65 -16.75 -29.68
N SER A 121 10.54 -18.07 -29.79
CA SER A 121 9.24 -18.77 -29.82
C SER A 121 8.50 -18.68 -28.49
N ASN A 122 9.22 -18.74 -27.37
CA ASN A 122 8.66 -18.61 -26.02
C ASN A 122 8.27 -17.16 -25.69
N ILE A 123 9.03 -16.17 -26.16
CA ILE A 123 8.67 -14.75 -26.06
C ILE A 123 7.39 -14.46 -26.87
N LYS A 124 7.26 -15.02 -28.07
CA LYS A 124 6.01 -14.92 -28.85
C LYS A 124 4.85 -15.62 -28.15
N LYS A 125 5.04 -16.79 -27.55
CA LYS A 125 3.97 -17.47 -26.79
C LYS A 125 3.58 -16.72 -25.52
N SER A 126 4.51 -16.05 -24.82
CA SER A 126 4.19 -15.25 -23.64
C SER A 126 3.45 -13.96 -23.99
N SER A 127 3.79 -13.31 -25.11
CA SER A 127 3.09 -12.09 -25.57
C SER A 127 1.66 -12.37 -26.02
N THR A 128 1.39 -13.51 -26.68
CA THR A 128 0.02 -13.93 -27.03
C THR A 128 -0.80 -14.32 -25.80
N LYS A 129 -0.14 -14.84 -24.74
CA LYS A 129 -0.79 -15.15 -23.46
C LYS A 129 -1.11 -13.87 -22.66
N MET A 130 -0.23 -12.87 -22.71
CA MET A 130 -0.45 -11.51 -22.17
C MET A 130 -1.66 -10.83 -22.82
N LYS A 131 -1.79 -10.92 -24.15
CA LYS A 131 -2.94 -10.37 -24.91
C LYS A 131 -4.31 -10.86 -24.44
N LYS A 132 -4.39 -12.05 -23.84
CA LYS A 132 -5.66 -12.65 -23.38
C LYS A 132 -6.01 -12.32 -21.92
N GLN A 133 -5.10 -11.68 -21.19
CA GLN A 133 -5.21 -11.47 -19.74
C GLN A 133 -5.38 -10.00 -19.34
N ILE A 134 -5.20 -9.04 -20.25
CA ILE A 134 -5.10 -7.61 -19.92
C ILE A 134 -6.46 -6.92 -19.79
N SER A 135 -7.54 -7.46 -20.38
CA SER A 135 -8.88 -7.00 -20.05
C SER A 135 -9.92 -8.08 -20.37
N SER A 136 -10.71 -8.49 -19.37
CA SER A 136 -11.94 -9.21 -19.66
C SER A 136 -13.01 -8.15 -19.87
N SER A 137 -13.31 -7.82 -21.13
CA SER A 137 -14.52 -7.04 -21.44
C SER A 137 -15.73 -7.81 -20.89
N GLN A 138 -16.26 -7.38 -19.75
CA GLN A 138 -17.45 -7.98 -19.16
C GLN A 138 -18.59 -6.98 -19.33
N LYS A 139 -19.75 -7.48 -19.80
CA LYS A 139 -20.99 -6.71 -19.63
C LYS A 139 -21.25 -6.63 -18.13
N SER A 140 -21.33 -5.42 -17.60
CA SER A 140 -21.70 -5.23 -16.20
C SER A 140 -23.12 -5.76 -16.00
N LEU A 141 -23.30 -6.63 -15.01
CA LEU A 141 -24.61 -7.14 -14.59
C LEU A 141 -25.28 -6.22 -13.56
N PHE A 142 -24.54 -5.23 -13.03
CA PHE A 142 -25.02 -4.34 -11.98
C PHE A 142 -25.65 -3.09 -12.57
N THR A 143 -26.75 -2.65 -11.96
CA THR A 143 -27.53 -1.46 -12.34
C THR A 143 -27.67 -0.51 -11.16
N PHE A 144 -28.25 0.67 -11.37
CA PHE A 144 -28.52 1.62 -10.26
C PHE A 144 -29.49 1.05 -9.22
N GLN A 145 -30.25 0.00 -9.53
CA GLN A 145 -31.11 -0.70 -8.57
C GLN A 145 -30.33 -1.55 -7.55
N ASP A 146 -29.09 -1.92 -7.88
CA ASP A 146 -28.19 -2.71 -7.02
C ASP A 146 -27.32 -1.82 -6.12
N VAL A 147 -27.31 -0.50 -6.38
CA VAL A 147 -26.64 0.50 -5.55
C VAL A 147 -27.71 1.15 -4.68
N ALA A 148 -27.68 0.92 -3.37
CA ALA A 148 -28.56 1.62 -2.44
C ALA A 148 -27.88 2.90 -1.92
N GLY A 149 -28.65 3.97 -1.71
CA GLY A 149 -28.13 5.27 -1.31
C GLY A 149 -27.51 6.05 -2.47
N ASN A 150 -26.73 7.08 -2.15
CA ASN A 150 -26.03 7.93 -3.13
C ASN A 150 -26.95 8.53 -4.21
N GLU A 151 -28.15 8.96 -3.82
CA GLU A 151 -29.16 9.45 -4.77
C GLU A 151 -28.69 10.71 -5.51
N GLU A 152 -27.96 11.59 -4.83
CA GLU A 152 -27.36 12.79 -5.44
C GLU A 152 -26.31 12.40 -6.48
N GLU A 153 -25.36 11.51 -6.15
CA GLU A 153 -24.34 11.07 -7.10
C GLU A 153 -24.96 10.30 -8.28
N LYS A 154 -25.98 9.47 -8.04
CA LYS A 154 -26.70 8.78 -9.12
C LYS A 154 -27.39 9.76 -10.06
N GLU A 155 -28.03 10.81 -9.53
CA GLU A 155 -28.70 11.82 -10.36
C GLU A 155 -27.70 12.53 -11.27
N GLU A 156 -26.57 12.97 -10.73
CA GLU A 156 -25.54 13.63 -11.53
C GLU A 156 -24.91 12.67 -12.57
N MET A 157 -24.82 11.36 -12.27
CA MET A 157 -24.33 10.35 -13.20
C MET A 157 -25.33 9.98 -14.31
N LYS A 158 -26.61 10.37 -14.23
CA LYS A 158 -27.58 10.16 -15.33
C LYS A 158 -27.17 10.89 -16.60
N GLU A 159 -26.49 12.04 -16.48
CA GLU A 159 -25.92 12.78 -17.61
C GLU A 159 -24.90 11.91 -18.36
N LEU A 160 -24.01 11.22 -17.62
CA LEU A 160 -23.01 10.31 -18.19
C LEU A 160 -23.66 9.13 -18.90
N ILE A 161 -24.75 8.60 -18.35
CA ILE A 161 -25.50 7.49 -18.95
C ILE A 161 -26.21 7.92 -20.23
N ASP A 162 -26.88 9.08 -20.27
CA ASP A 162 -27.50 9.61 -21.50
C ASP A 162 -26.44 9.84 -22.58
N PHE A 163 -25.26 10.33 -22.20
CA PHE A 163 -24.14 10.48 -23.13
C PHE A 163 -23.69 9.14 -23.71
N LEU A 164 -23.45 8.12 -22.87
CA LEU A 164 -23.02 6.79 -23.32
C LEU A 164 -24.06 6.13 -24.24
N LYS A 165 -25.36 6.36 -23.98
CA LYS A 165 -26.46 5.85 -24.82
C LYS A 165 -26.61 6.62 -26.13
N LYS A 166 -26.43 7.94 -26.11
CA LYS A 166 -26.73 8.84 -27.25
C LYS A 166 -25.60 9.85 -27.51
N PRO A 167 -24.37 9.39 -27.84
CA PRO A 167 -23.22 10.29 -27.97
C PRO A 167 -23.36 11.29 -29.15
N GLN A 168 -24.14 10.96 -30.18
CA GLN A 168 -24.35 11.82 -31.36
C GLN A 168 -25.09 13.13 -31.02
N LYS A 169 -26.10 13.06 -30.12
CA LYS A 169 -26.90 14.21 -29.67
C LYS A 169 -26.02 15.32 -29.08
N TYR A 170 -25.02 14.94 -28.28
CA TYR A 170 -24.09 15.89 -27.65
C TYR A 170 -23.10 16.49 -28.67
N LYS A 171 -22.70 15.70 -29.68
CA LYS A 171 -21.82 16.15 -30.75
C LYS A 171 -22.49 17.19 -31.66
N GLU A 172 -23.76 17.01 -32.00
CA GLU A 172 -24.50 17.92 -32.89
C GLU A 172 -24.60 19.34 -32.34
N ILE A 173 -24.71 19.48 -31.01
CA ILE A 173 -24.77 20.77 -30.32
C ILE A 173 -23.35 21.31 -30.01
N GLY A 174 -22.30 20.50 -30.21
CA GLY A 174 -20.92 20.87 -29.92
C GLY A 174 -20.60 20.87 -28.41
N ALA A 175 -21.36 20.13 -27.60
CA ALA A 175 -21.10 20.01 -26.18
C ALA A 175 -19.81 19.21 -25.92
N SER A 176 -18.89 19.78 -25.13
CA SER A 176 -17.71 19.07 -24.65
C SER A 176 -18.11 18.13 -23.51
N VAL A 177 -17.90 16.84 -23.72
CA VAL A 177 -18.27 15.80 -22.78
C VAL A 177 -17.16 15.62 -21.74
N PRO A 178 -17.51 15.37 -20.46
CA PRO A 178 -16.51 15.03 -19.46
C PRO A 178 -15.74 13.78 -19.87
N LYS A 179 -14.42 13.92 -19.94
CA LYS A 179 -13.52 12.82 -20.33
C LYS A 179 -13.20 11.90 -19.17
N GLY A 180 -13.19 12.48 -17.96
CA GLY A 180 -12.75 11.79 -16.76
C GLY A 180 -13.61 12.12 -15.55
N VAL A 181 -13.99 11.06 -14.85
CA VAL A 181 -14.76 11.13 -13.62
C VAL A 181 -13.91 10.56 -12.48
N LEU A 182 -13.70 11.34 -11.43
CA LEU A 182 -13.03 10.88 -10.21
C LEU A 182 -14.08 10.63 -9.11
N LEU A 183 -14.14 9.39 -8.62
CA LEU A 183 -14.89 8.99 -7.45
C LEU A 183 -13.96 9.05 -6.24
N GLN A 184 -14.21 9.98 -5.33
CA GLN A 184 -13.44 10.12 -4.10
C GLN A 184 -14.30 9.79 -2.89
N GLY A 185 -13.71 9.20 -1.86
CA GLY A 185 -14.41 8.97 -0.60
C GLY A 185 -13.82 7.80 0.20
N PRO A 186 -14.32 7.56 1.43
CA PRO A 186 -13.83 6.47 2.28
C PRO A 186 -13.89 5.10 1.60
N PRO A 187 -13.07 4.12 2.03
CA PRO A 187 -13.18 2.75 1.52
C PRO A 187 -14.56 2.15 1.84
N GLY A 188 -15.00 1.21 1.01
CA GLY A 188 -16.25 0.47 1.27
C GLY A 188 -17.56 1.23 1.00
N THR A 189 -17.51 2.46 0.45
CA THR A 189 -18.71 3.25 0.11
C THR A 189 -19.33 2.90 -1.25
N GLY A 190 -18.82 1.88 -1.95
CA GLY A 190 -19.42 1.43 -3.20
C GLY A 190 -18.95 2.15 -4.47
N LYS A 191 -17.83 2.89 -4.44
CA LYS A 191 -17.26 3.56 -5.64
C LYS A 191 -17.14 2.65 -6.86
N THR A 192 -16.56 1.47 -6.70
CA THR A 192 -16.40 0.47 -7.78
C THR A 192 -17.74 -0.10 -8.22
N LEU A 193 -18.70 -0.26 -7.31
CA LEU A 193 -20.05 -0.72 -7.63
C LEU A 193 -20.81 0.34 -8.42
N LEU A 194 -20.70 1.62 -8.05
CA LEU A 194 -21.31 2.75 -8.74
C LEU A 194 -20.79 2.89 -10.18
N ALA A 195 -19.47 2.75 -10.40
CA ALA A 195 -18.89 2.74 -11.74
C ALA A 195 -19.39 1.57 -12.60
N LYS A 196 -19.49 0.36 -12.02
CA LYS A 196 -20.10 -0.80 -12.70
C LYS A 196 -21.56 -0.55 -13.05
N ALA A 197 -22.29 0.11 -12.17
CA ALA A 197 -23.70 0.42 -12.34
C ALA A 197 -23.92 1.43 -13.47
N VAL A 198 -23.07 2.45 -13.61
CA VAL A 198 -23.10 3.38 -14.76
C VAL A 198 -22.96 2.64 -16.10
N ALA A 199 -22.01 1.72 -16.20
CA ALA A 199 -21.80 0.94 -17.42
C ALA A 199 -22.97 -0.03 -17.71
N GLY A 200 -23.53 -0.65 -16.67
CA GLY A 200 -24.68 -1.54 -16.79
C GLY A 200 -25.95 -0.79 -17.20
N GLU A 201 -26.22 0.38 -16.60
CA GLU A 201 -27.35 1.23 -16.94
C GLU A 201 -27.28 1.75 -18.39
N ALA A 202 -26.06 2.04 -18.85
CA ALA A 202 -25.76 2.45 -20.23
C ALA A 202 -25.76 1.28 -21.22
N GLY A 203 -25.63 0.03 -20.75
CA GLY A 203 -25.53 -1.16 -21.59
C GLY A 203 -24.22 -1.26 -22.39
N VAL A 204 -23.14 -0.63 -21.90
CA VAL A 204 -21.83 -0.54 -22.58
C VAL A 204 -20.78 -1.46 -21.93
N PRO A 205 -19.71 -1.85 -22.65
CA PRO A 205 -18.61 -2.62 -22.06
C PRO A 205 -17.94 -1.88 -20.90
N PHE A 206 -17.54 -2.65 -19.88
CA PHE A 206 -16.81 -2.15 -18.71
C PHE A 206 -15.42 -2.77 -18.65
N TYR A 207 -14.39 -1.92 -18.71
CA TYR A 207 -12.98 -2.29 -18.58
C TYR A 207 -12.50 -1.87 -17.20
N ALA A 208 -12.12 -2.81 -16.35
CA ALA A 208 -11.64 -2.52 -15.00
C ALA A 208 -10.16 -2.89 -14.85
N VAL A 209 -9.38 -1.98 -14.28
CA VAL A 209 -7.98 -2.18 -13.92
C VAL A 209 -7.71 -1.59 -12.54
N THR A 210 -6.76 -2.14 -11.80
CA THR A 210 -6.32 -1.59 -10.51
C THR A 210 -5.03 -0.81 -10.74
N GLY A 211 -4.87 0.34 -10.09
CA GLY A 211 -3.66 1.17 -10.23
C GLY A 211 -2.37 0.39 -9.89
N SER A 212 -2.46 -0.56 -8.95
CA SER A 212 -1.36 -1.46 -8.57
C SER A 212 -0.89 -2.36 -9.72
N ASP A 213 -1.74 -2.70 -10.70
CA ASP A 213 -1.38 -3.54 -11.86
C ASP A 213 -0.32 -2.88 -12.77
N PHE A 214 -0.23 -1.55 -12.69
CA PHE A 214 0.71 -0.74 -13.46
C PHE A 214 2.02 -0.48 -12.72
N LYS A 215 2.04 -0.66 -11.39
CA LYS A 215 3.24 -0.53 -10.57
C LYS A 215 4.06 -1.82 -10.65
N ASN A 216 4.96 -1.89 -11.62
CA ASN A 216 5.85 -3.04 -11.81
C ASN A 216 7.30 -2.67 -11.48
N GLN A 217 8.12 -3.66 -11.14
CA GLN A 217 9.57 -3.47 -10.91
C GLN A 217 10.35 -3.11 -12.20
N TYR A 218 9.69 -3.16 -13.36
CA TYR A 218 10.30 -2.94 -14.66
C TYR A 218 9.77 -1.65 -15.30
N PHE A 219 10.68 -0.70 -15.50
CA PHE A 219 10.42 0.61 -16.12
C PHE A 219 9.65 0.47 -17.45
N GLY A 220 8.58 1.24 -17.60
CA GLY A 220 7.84 1.37 -18.86
C GLY A 220 6.83 0.26 -19.17
N VAL A 221 6.79 -0.83 -18.41
CA VAL A 221 5.77 -1.89 -18.57
C VAL A 221 4.38 -1.37 -18.23
N GLY A 222 4.26 -0.54 -17.18
CA GLY A 222 3.00 0.11 -16.79
C GLY A 222 2.44 0.99 -17.90
N ALA A 223 3.27 1.87 -18.47
CA ALA A 223 2.89 2.73 -19.58
C ALA A 223 2.45 1.94 -20.83
N ALA A 224 3.12 0.84 -21.17
CA ALA A 224 2.74 0.01 -22.32
C ALA A 224 1.36 -0.65 -22.14
N LYS A 225 1.08 -1.24 -20.96
CA LYS A 225 -0.23 -1.81 -20.63
C LYS A 225 -1.35 -0.76 -20.72
N LEU A 226 -1.07 0.44 -20.22
CA LEU A 226 -2.03 1.53 -20.22
C LEU A 226 -2.39 1.95 -21.66
N ARG A 227 -1.40 2.07 -22.55
CA ARG A 227 -1.66 2.32 -23.98
C ARG A 227 -2.47 1.22 -24.65
N GLU A 228 -2.21 -0.05 -24.31
CA GLU A 228 -2.96 -1.19 -24.85
C GLU A 228 -4.43 -1.16 -24.38
N LEU A 229 -4.68 -0.92 -23.10
CA LEU A 229 -6.02 -0.73 -22.55
C LEU A 229 -6.78 0.40 -23.28
N PHE A 230 -6.14 1.55 -23.44
CA PHE A 230 -6.73 2.70 -24.13
C PHE A 230 -6.93 2.47 -25.63
N LYS A 231 -6.11 1.62 -26.26
CA LYS A 231 -6.32 1.19 -27.64
C LYS A 231 -7.56 0.30 -27.75
N GLU A 232 -7.68 -0.71 -26.88
CA GLU A 232 -8.82 -1.63 -26.87
C GLU A 232 -10.14 -0.91 -26.57
N ALA A 233 -10.14 0.02 -25.61
CA ALA A 233 -11.30 0.85 -25.29
C ALA A 233 -11.76 1.70 -26.50
N ARG A 234 -10.82 2.21 -27.30
CA ARG A 234 -11.15 2.97 -28.53
C ARG A 234 -11.77 2.09 -29.60
N GLU A 235 -11.28 0.87 -29.76
CA GLU A 235 -11.81 -0.09 -30.73
C GLU A 235 -13.23 -0.57 -30.36
N ASN A 236 -13.57 -0.56 -29.06
CA ASN A 236 -14.86 -1.03 -28.54
C ASN A 236 -15.76 0.10 -27.99
N SER A 237 -15.58 1.33 -28.46
CA SER A 237 -16.41 2.48 -28.06
C SER A 237 -17.86 2.35 -28.58
N PRO A 238 -18.90 2.74 -27.80
CA PRO A 238 -18.84 3.39 -26.49
C PRO A 238 -18.57 2.42 -25.35
N CYS A 239 -17.75 2.82 -24.37
CA CYS A 239 -17.38 1.99 -23.21
C CYS A 239 -16.96 2.82 -21.99
N VAL A 240 -16.88 2.16 -20.83
CA VAL A 240 -16.35 2.75 -19.59
C VAL A 240 -15.01 2.09 -19.24
N VAL A 241 -13.98 2.90 -19.00
CA VAL A 241 -12.68 2.47 -18.47
C VAL A 241 -12.59 2.88 -17.01
N PHE A 242 -12.52 1.92 -16.09
CA PHE A 242 -12.44 2.14 -14.65
C PHE A 242 -11.05 1.81 -14.10
N ILE A 243 -10.45 2.77 -13.39
CA ILE A 243 -9.15 2.64 -12.73
C ILE A 243 -9.38 2.74 -11.21
N ASP A 244 -9.33 1.60 -10.50
CA ASP A 244 -9.39 1.59 -9.04
C ASP A 244 -8.02 1.97 -8.44
N GLU A 245 -8.00 2.48 -7.22
CA GLU A 245 -6.78 2.89 -6.51
C GLU A 245 -5.82 3.77 -7.35
N ILE A 246 -6.35 4.79 -8.03
CA ILE A 246 -5.54 5.66 -8.90
C ILE A 246 -4.40 6.37 -8.14
N ASP A 247 -4.52 6.52 -6.82
CA ASP A 247 -3.46 7.06 -5.95
C ASP A 247 -2.25 6.15 -5.81
N THR A 248 -2.23 4.96 -6.40
CA THR A 248 -1.02 4.14 -6.50
C THR A 248 -0.09 4.58 -7.63
N ILE A 249 -0.65 5.14 -8.71
CA ILE A 249 0.09 5.66 -9.89
C ILE A 249 0.05 7.18 -10.00
N GLY A 250 -0.86 7.83 -9.27
CA GLY A 250 -1.21 9.24 -9.42
C GLY A 250 -0.62 10.15 -8.34
N ARG A 251 0.35 9.72 -7.52
CA ARG A 251 0.83 10.52 -6.38
C ARG A 251 1.62 11.75 -6.80
N LYS A 252 1.53 12.82 -6.00
CA LYS A 252 2.39 14.01 -6.13
C LYS A 252 3.86 13.61 -6.09
N ARG A 253 4.62 14.11 -7.06
CA ARG A 253 6.08 13.94 -7.10
C ARG A 253 6.72 14.67 -5.92
N GLY A 254 7.49 13.95 -5.12
CA GLY A 254 8.35 14.53 -4.08
C GLY A 254 8.31 13.76 -2.77
N THR A 255 9.17 12.73 -2.67
CA THR A 255 9.93 12.32 -1.46
C THR A 255 10.63 10.96 -1.63
N ILE A 256 10.27 10.15 -2.64
CA ILE A 256 10.90 8.84 -2.88
C ILE A 256 11.45 8.77 -4.32
N ALA A 257 12.73 8.48 -4.45
CA ALA A 257 13.50 8.48 -5.70
C ALA A 257 13.19 7.32 -6.68
N ASN A 258 12.12 6.55 -6.45
CA ASN A 258 11.77 5.33 -7.21
C ASN A 258 10.31 5.32 -7.67
N ASP A 259 9.75 6.48 -8.05
CA ASP A 259 8.38 6.52 -8.58
C ASP A 259 8.39 6.60 -10.11
N ASP A 260 7.70 5.66 -10.75
CA ASP A 260 7.58 5.51 -12.20
C ASP A 260 6.68 6.62 -12.78
N GLY A 261 7.18 7.86 -12.77
CA GLY A 261 6.51 9.03 -13.37
C GLY A 261 6.22 8.86 -14.88
N SER A 262 6.78 7.83 -15.52
CA SER A 262 6.45 7.44 -16.89
C SER A 262 5.01 6.97 -17.05
N THR A 263 4.44 6.27 -16.06
CA THR A 263 3.08 5.72 -16.12
C THR A 263 2.03 6.82 -16.00
N ILE A 264 2.19 7.76 -15.04
CA ILE A 264 1.27 8.89 -14.89
C ILE A 264 1.30 9.80 -16.13
N ASN A 265 2.48 10.13 -16.66
CA ASN A 265 2.59 10.95 -17.86
C ASN A 265 1.95 10.26 -19.08
N SER A 266 2.05 8.92 -19.18
CA SER A 266 1.38 8.17 -20.22
C SER A 266 -0.15 8.22 -20.06
N LEU A 267 -0.67 8.12 -18.83
CA LEU A 267 -2.11 8.28 -18.57
C LEU A 267 -2.59 9.67 -18.98
N LEU A 268 -1.87 10.72 -18.59
CA LEU A 268 -2.19 12.10 -18.98
C LEU A 268 -2.18 12.27 -20.50
N THR A 269 -1.20 11.67 -21.19
CA THR A 269 -1.09 11.74 -22.66
C THR A 269 -2.26 11.03 -23.33
N GLU A 270 -2.65 9.84 -22.86
CA GLU A 270 -3.81 9.13 -23.40
C GLU A 270 -5.11 9.90 -23.12
N MET A 271 -5.29 10.47 -21.92
CA MET A 271 -6.44 11.32 -21.56
C MET A 271 -6.56 12.58 -22.43
N ASP A 272 -5.45 13.28 -22.65
CA ASP A 272 -5.42 14.48 -23.49
C ASP A 272 -5.71 14.12 -24.98
N GLY A 273 -5.27 12.93 -25.42
CA GLY A 273 -5.49 12.37 -26.75
C GLY A 273 -6.96 12.08 -27.12
N PHE A 274 -7.89 12.08 -26.15
CA PHE A 274 -9.31 11.75 -26.38
C PHE A 274 -10.13 12.76 -27.20
N THR A 275 -9.52 13.87 -27.65
CA THR A 275 -10.21 14.87 -28.48
C THR A 275 -10.91 14.33 -29.74
N LYS A 276 -10.60 13.10 -30.18
CA LYS A 276 -11.18 12.48 -31.40
C LYS A 276 -12.03 11.21 -31.14
N SER A 277 -11.91 10.58 -29.97
CA SER A 277 -12.61 9.32 -29.65
C SER A 277 -13.94 9.60 -28.94
N ILE A 278 -15.03 9.51 -29.69
CA ILE A 278 -16.39 9.70 -29.20
C ILE A 278 -16.81 8.44 -28.43
N GLY A 279 -17.35 8.59 -27.21
CA GLY A 279 -18.06 7.53 -26.49
C GLY A 279 -17.26 6.78 -25.41
N VAL A 280 -16.04 7.20 -25.08
CA VAL A 280 -15.26 6.59 -23.99
C VAL A 280 -15.25 7.52 -22.78
N ILE A 281 -15.66 6.99 -21.62
CA ILE A 281 -15.56 7.68 -20.33
C ILE A 281 -14.51 6.97 -19.47
N VAL A 282 -13.56 7.74 -18.92
CA VAL A 282 -12.60 7.24 -17.93
C VAL A 282 -13.13 7.54 -16.53
N MET A 283 -13.38 6.51 -15.72
CA MET A 283 -13.73 6.64 -14.32
C MET A 283 -12.54 6.19 -13.46
N ALA A 284 -12.26 6.89 -12.37
CA ALA A 284 -11.22 6.50 -11.43
C ALA A 284 -11.74 6.57 -10.00
N ALA A 285 -11.24 5.70 -9.11
CA ALA A 285 -11.58 5.74 -7.70
C ALA A 285 -10.33 5.96 -6.83
N THR A 286 -10.48 6.77 -5.78
CA THR A 286 -9.45 6.95 -4.76
C THR A 286 -10.06 7.11 -3.37
N ASN A 287 -9.30 6.69 -2.35
CA ASN A 287 -9.60 7.01 -0.96
C ASN A 287 -8.87 8.28 -0.48
N ARG A 288 -7.93 8.82 -1.29
CA ARG A 288 -6.96 9.85 -0.87
C ARG A 288 -6.68 10.88 -1.96
N VAL A 289 -7.65 11.75 -2.23
CA VAL A 289 -7.51 12.83 -3.21
C VAL A 289 -6.37 13.80 -2.86
N ASP A 290 -6.08 13.98 -1.56
CA ASP A 290 -5.00 14.83 -1.03
C ASP A 290 -3.61 14.46 -1.60
N THR A 291 -3.41 13.17 -1.87
CA THR A 291 -2.15 12.61 -2.37
C THR A 291 -1.98 12.69 -3.87
N LEU A 292 -3.06 12.95 -4.63
CA LEU A 292 -3.05 12.93 -6.09
C LEU A 292 -2.34 14.16 -6.68
N ASP A 293 -1.64 13.94 -7.79
CA ASP A 293 -1.04 15.01 -8.60
C ASP A 293 -2.15 15.92 -9.14
N SER A 294 -2.03 17.22 -8.86
CA SER A 294 -2.92 18.26 -9.37
C SER A 294 -3.08 18.24 -10.89
N ALA A 295 -2.10 17.69 -11.62
CA ALA A 295 -2.18 17.52 -13.07
C ALA A 295 -3.35 16.62 -13.50
N LEU A 296 -3.72 15.61 -12.71
CA LEU A 296 -4.84 14.71 -13.00
C LEU A 296 -6.20 15.43 -12.89
N LEU A 297 -6.29 16.42 -12.00
CA LEU A 297 -7.53 17.14 -11.67
C LEU A 297 -7.78 18.35 -12.58
N ARG A 298 -6.93 18.58 -13.59
CA ARG A 298 -7.08 19.72 -14.51
C ARG A 298 -8.24 19.47 -15.49
N PRO A 299 -8.95 20.54 -15.93
CA PRO A 299 -9.99 20.43 -16.95
C PRO A 299 -9.50 19.67 -18.20
N GLY A 300 -10.36 18.78 -18.72
CA GLY A 300 -10.02 17.89 -19.84
C GLY A 300 -9.38 16.55 -19.43
N ARG A 301 -9.18 16.31 -18.12
CA ARG A 301 -8.75 15.04 -17.55
C ARG A 301 -9.83 14.53 -16.60
N PHE A 302 -9.59 14.47 -15.29
CA PHE A 302 -10.65 14.23 -14.30
C PHE A 302 -11.35 15.53 -13.93
N ASP A 303 -12.18 16.00 -14.86
CA ASP A 303 -12.90 17.27 -14.77
C ASP A 303 -14.17 17.18 -13.91
N ARG A 304 -14.75 15.99 -13.76
CA ARG A 304 -15.84 15.73 -12.81
C ARG A 304 -15.35 14.98 -11.59
N GLN A 305 -15.74 15.44 -10.41
CA GLN A 305 -15.37 14.83 -9.13
C GLN A 305 -16.63 14.58 -8.32
N PHE A 306 -16.88 13.32 -7.97
CA PHE A 306 -18.00 12.92 -7.11
C PHE A 306 -17.46 12.44 -5.77
N THR A 307 -18.03 12.96 -4.68
CA THR A 307 -17.62 12.59 -3.33
C THR A 307 -18.60 11.55 -2.76
N VAL A 308 -18.24 10.28 -2.81
CA VAL A 308 -19.04 9.17 -2.27
C VAL A 308 -18.79 9.05 -0.77
N SER A 309 -19.61 9.73 0.03
CA SER A 309 -19.50 9.75 1.49
C SER A 309 -20.03 8.47 2.16
N LEU A 310 -19.84 8.37 3.48
CA LEU A 310 -20.50 7.33 4.28
C LEU A 310 -22.03 7.52 4.23
N PRO A 311 -22.80 6.43 4.26
CA PRO A 311 -24.26 6.47 4.21
C PRO A 311 -24.90 7.04 5.48
N ASP A 312 -25.96 7.83 5.30
CA ASP A 312 -26.85 8.27 6.37
C ASP A 312 -27.77 7.13 6.85
N VAL A 313 -28.54 7.34 7.93
CA VAL A 313 -29.42 6.30 8.49
C VAL A 313 -30.33 5.66 7.43
N LYS A 314 -30.92 6.48 6.54
CA LYS A 314 -31.83 5.99 5.49
C LYS A 314 -31.10 5.17 4.43
N ALA A 315 -29.94 5.64 3.98
CA ALA A 315 -29.10 4.91 3.05
C ALA A 315 -28.59 3.61 3.66
N ARG A 316 -28.23 3.58 4.95
CA ARG A 316 -27.84 2.35 5.66
C ARG A 316 -28.97 1.32 5.68
N GLU A 317 -30.20 1.74 5.97
CA GLU A 317 -31.38 0.87 5.91
C GLU A 317 -31.61 0.31 4.50
N ALA A 318 -31.48 1.15 3.46
CA ALA A 318 -31.59 0.71 2.07
C ALA A 318 -30.49 -0.28 1.67
N ILE A 319 -29.23 -0.04 2.10
CA ILE A 319 -28.09 -0.93 1.86
C ILE A 319 -28.31 -2.28 2.55
N LEU A 320 -28.73 -2.28 3.82
CA LEU A 320 -29.08 -3.49 4.55
C LEU A 320 -30.18 -4.26 3.82
N THR A 321 -31.21 -3.57 3.32
CA THR A 321 -32.32 -4.18 2.56
C THR A 321 -31.82 -4.86 1.28
N VAL A 322 -30.93 -4.23 0.51
CA VAL A 322 -30.35 -4.83 -0.70
C VAL A 322 -29.55 -6.09 -0.36
N HIS A 323 -28.71 -6.03 0.67
CA HIS A 323 -27.89 -7.17 1.09
C HIS A 323 -28.68 -8.27 1.82
N ALA A 324 -29.88 -7.97 2.31
CA ALA A 324 -30.80 -8.92 2.93
C ALA A 324 -31.53 -9.81 1.91
N ARG A 325 -31.71 -9.38 0.65
CA ARG A 325 -32.50 -10.09 -0.38
C ARG A 325 -32.13 -11.56 -0.57
N ASN A 326 -30.85 -11.89 -0.41
CA ASN A 326 -30.33 -13.25 -0.60
C ASN A 326 -30.07 -13.97 0.73
N LYS A 327 -30.70 -13.55 1.84
CA LYS A 327 -30.50 -14.11 3.17
C LYS A 327 -31.83 -14.48 3.81
N ASN A 328 -31.84 -15.57 4.56
CA ASN A 328 -33.01 -16.02 5.31
C ASN A 328 -33.04 -15.31 6.68
N ILE A 329 -33.58 -14.09 6.70
CA ILE A 329 -33.71 -13.27 7.91
C ILE A 329 -35.11 -13.44 8.48
N ASP A 330 -35.22 -13.50 9.80
CA ASP A 330 -36.50 -13.53 10.50
C ASP A 330 -37.36 -12.31 10.08
N PRO A 331 -38.63 -12.49 9.65
CA PRO A 331 -39.52 -11.39 9.28
C PRO A 331 -39.76 -10.35 10.39
N PHE A 332 -39.53 -10.69 11.66
CA PHE A 332 -39.67 -9.79 12.80
C PHE A 332 -38.45 -8.89 13.05
N VAL A 333 -37.35 -9.08 12.30
CA VAL A 333 -36.14 -8.26 12.40
C VAL A 333 -36.39 -6.85 11.86
N ASP A 334 -36.08 -5.85 12.68
CA ASP A 334 -36.16 -4.44 12.31
C ASP A 334 -34.79 -3.94 11.80
N LEU A 335 -34.62 -3.91 10.47
CA LEU A 335 -33.41 -3.38 9.83
C LEU A 335 -33.22 -1.87 10.06
N SER A 336 -34.28 -1.12 10.38
CA SER A 336 -34.16 0.30 10.71
C SER A 336 -33.46 0.50 12.06
N GLN A 337 -33.67 -0.41 13.02
CA GLN A 337 -32.92 -0.42 14.27
C GLN A 337 -31.44 -0.76 14.05
N ILE A 338 -31.14 -1.74 13.20
CA ILE A 338 -29.76 -2.08 12.83
C ILE A 338 -29.06 -0.88 12.17
N ALA A 339 -29.74 -0.16 11.27
CA ALA A 339 -29.22 1.05 10.65
C ALA A 339 -28.90 2.15 11.68
N LYS A 340 -29.73 2.32 12.72
CA LYS A 340 -29.48 3.27 13.82
C LYS A 340 -28.30 2.87 14.71
N LEU A 341 -28.06 1.57 14.89
CA LEU A 341 -26.97 1.03 15.71
C LEU A 341 -25.61 0.98 14.99
N THR A 342 -25.57 1.29 13.69
CA THR A 342 -24.37 1.23 12.84
C THR A 342 -23.96 2.59 12.28
N PRO A 343 -23.92 3.68 13.08
CA PRO A 343 -23.51 4.98 12.56
C PRO A 343 -22.04 4.96 12.12
N GLY A 344 -21.79 5.58 10.97
CA GLY A 344 -20.45 5.64 10.37
C GLY A 344 -20.03 4.37 9.62
N PHE A 345 -20.87 3.32 9.60
CA PHE A 345 -20.56 2.12 8.81
C PHE A 345 -20.67 2.42 7.32
N SER A 346 -19.68 1.97 6.57
CA SER A 346 -19.68 1.92 5.11
C SER A 346 -20.61 0.81 4.60
N GLY A 347 -20.97 0.85 3.32
CA GLY A 347 -21.80 -0.19 2.71
C GLY A 347 -21.15 -1.58 2.80
N ALA A 348 -19.82 -1.66 2.67
CA ALA A 348 -19.08 -2.90 2.84
C ALA A 348 -19.13 -3.45 4.28
N GLU A 349 -19.08 -2.59 5.29
CA GLU A 349 -19.23 -3.00 6.70
C GLU A 349 -20.65 -3.50 6.99
N LEU A 350 -21.69 -2.84 6.46
CA LEU A 350 -23.08 -3.30 6.58
C LEU A 350 -23.30 -4.66 5.89
N ALA A 351 -22.72 -4.86 4.70
CA ALA A 351 -22.73 -6.15 4.03
C ALA A 351 -22.04 -7.22 4.89
N SER A 352 -20.96 -6.84 5.57
CA SER A 352 -20.21 -7.73 6.47
C SER A 352 -21.02 -8.08 7.72
N VAL A 353 -21.77 -7.14 8.31
CA VAL A 353 -22.68 -7.39 9.45
C VAL A 353 -23.70 -8.47 9.11
N LEU A 354 -24.36 -8.37 7.95
CA LEU A 354 -25.34 -9.37 7.52
C LEU A 354 -24.69 -10.72 7.18
N ASN A 355 -23.47 -10.70 6.64
CA ASN A 355 -22.74 -11.93 6.34
C ASN A 355 -22.28 -12.66 7.61
N GLU A 356 -21.74 -11.92 8.58
CA GLU A 356 -21.34 -12.44 9.89
C GLU A 356 -22.53 -13.00 10.67
N ALA A 357 -23.70 -12.33 10.61
CA ALA A 357 -24.93 -12.84 11.21
C ALA A 357 -25.36 -14.18 10.60
N ALA A 358 -25.22 -14.34 9.28
CA ALA A 358 -25.49 -15.61 8.60
C ALA A 358 -24.53 -16.72 9.04
N ILE A 359 -23.22 -16.42 9.12
CA ILE A 359 -22.20 -17.37 9.59
C ILE A 359 -22.46 -17.78 11.05
N LEU A 360 -22.85 -16.81 11.89
CA LEU A 360 -23.25 -17.04 13.28
C LEU A 360 -24.45 -17.97 13.41
N SER A 361 -25.49 -17.72 12.63
CA SER A 361 -26.71 -18.54 12.62
C SER A 361 -26.37 -19.98 12.25
N VAL A 362 -25.57 -20.19 11.20
CA VAL A 362 -25.09 -21.52 10.80
C VAL A 362 -24.27 -22.17 11.91
N ARG A 363 -23.37 -21.43 12.55
CA ARG A 363 -22.55 -21.93 13.67
C ARG A 363 -23.41 -22.36 14.88
N ASN A 364 -24.55 -21.70 15.08
CA ASN A 364 -25.52 -22.01 16.13
C ASN A 364 -26.54 -23.08 15.69
N ASN A 365 -26.36 -23.72 14.53
CA ASN A 365 -27.29 -24.68 13.92
C ASN A 365 -28.71 -24.12 13.68
N GLN A 366 -28.81 -22.81 13.43
CA GLN A 366 -30.05 -22.14 13.03
C GLN A 366 -30.13 -22.00 11.51
N THR A 367 -31.35 -22.02 10.98
CA THR A 367 -31.62 -21.84 9.55
C THR A 367 -32.10 -20.43 9.19
N ILE A 368 -32.42 -19.62 10.20
CA ILE A 368 -32.94 -18.25 10.09
C ILE A 368 -32.03 -17.34 10.90
N ILE A 369 -31.72 -16.15 10.38
CA ILE A 369 -30.95 -15.11 11.06
C ILE A 369 -31.89 -14.32 11.97
N THR A 370 -31.66 -14.35 13.29
CA THR A 370 -32.45 -13.60 14.26
C THR A 370 -31.82 -12.25 14.61
N GLN A 371 -32.56 -11.43 15.37
CA GLN A 371 -32.06 -10.15 15.89
C GLN A 371 -30.81 -10.31 16.77
N GLU A 372 -30.72 -11.43 17.52
CA GLU A 372 -29.58 -11.68 18.42
C GLU A 372 -28.28 -11.89 17.63
N GLU A 373 -28.31 -12.69 16.56
CA GLU A 373 -27.15 -12.87 15.69
C GLU A 373 -26.74 -11.59 14.97
N LEU A 374 -27.70 -10.71 14.65
CA LEU A 374 -27.40 -9.39 14.08
C LEU A 374 -26.73 -8.45 15.09
N TYR A 375 -27.19 -8.43 16.34
CA TYR A 375 -26.52 -7.64 17.38
C TYR A 375 -25.12 -8.16 17.69
N GLU A 376 -24.91 -9.47 17.73
CA GLU A 376 -23.58 -10.05 17.89
C GLU A 376 -22.70 -9.77 16.65
N SER A 377 -23.26 -9.73 15.43
CA SER A 377 -22.48 -9.47 14.23
C SER A 377 -22.02 -8.02 14.12
N ILE A 378 -22.82 -7.04 14.56
CA ILE A 378 -22.39 -5.64 14.69
C ILE A 378 -21.15 -5.56 15.57
N ASP A 379 -21.19 -6.21 16.73
CA ASP A 379 -20.07 -6.22 17.68
C ASP A 379 -18.81 -6.84 17.08
N ARG A 380 -18.98 -7.90 16.30
CA ARG A 380 -17.85 -8.57 15.64
C ARG A 380 -17.22 -7.75 14.54
N VAL A 381 -18.03 -7.08 13.73
CA VAL A 381 -17.51 -6.19 12.69
C VAL A 381 -16.80 -4.98 13.32
N MET A 382 -17.33 -4.46 14.42
CA MET A 382 -16.78 -3.29 15.09
C MET A 382 -15.52 -3.60 15.92
N MET A 383 -15.52 -4.67 16.72
CA MET A 383 -14.52 -4.94 17.77
C MET A 383 -13.91 -6.35 17.70
N GLY A 384 -14.36 -7.18 16.77
CA GLY A 384 -13.93 -8.57 16.65
C GLY A 384 -14.70 -9.55 17.57
N PRO A 385 -14.35 -10.84 17.50
CA PRO A 385 -15.04 -11.88 18.26
C PRO A 385 -14.77 -11.78 19.77
N ALA A 386 -15.77 -12.17 20.57
CA ALA A 386 -15.65 -12.27 22.03
C ALA A 386 -14.54 -13.27 22.43
N LYS A 387 -13.63 -12.81 23.30
CA LYS A 387 -12.50 -13.61 23.82
C LYS A 387 -12.96 -14.52 24.96
N LYS A 388 -13.49 -15.71 24.63
CA LYS A 388 -13.93 -16.71 25.63
C LYS A 388 -12.81 -17.23 26.55
N SER A 389 -11.55 -17.13 26.15
CA SER A 389 -10.40 -17.62 26.93
C SER A 389 -9.90 -16.62 27.98
N ARG A 390 -10.20 -15.33 27.84
CA ARG A 390 -9.76 -14.29 28.78
C ARG A 390 -10.80 -14.17 29.89
N LYS A 391 -10.53 -14.81 31.03
CA LYS A 391 -11.37 -14.69 32.23
C LYS A 391 -10.80 -13.60 33.11
N TYR A 392 -11.63 -12.61 33.43
CA TYR A 392 -11.31 -11.60 34.43
C TYR A 392 -11.32 -12.19 35.82
N ASN A 393 -10.45 -11.65 36.68
CA ASN A 393 -10.55 -11.82 38.13
C ASN A 393 -11.81 -11.06 38.60
N GLU A 394 -12.40 -11.42 39.74
CA GLU A 394 -13.59 -10.70 40.26
C GLU A 394 -13.31 -9.19 40.47
N GLU A 395 -12.11 -8.83 40.92
CA GLU A 395 -11.69 -7.44 41.09
C GLU A 395 -11.57 -6.69 39.75
N GLU A 396 -10.98 -7.34 38.74
CA GLU A 396 -10.87 -6.76 37.39
C GLU A 396 -12.25 -6.62 36.73
N LYS A 397 -13.12 -7.63 36.88
CA LYS A 397 -14.50 -7.61 36.38
C LYS A 397 -15.26 -6.44 37.01
N LYS A 398 -15.09 -6.23 38.31
CA LYS A 398 -15.67 -5.09 39.03
C LYS A 398 -15.11 -3.77 38.51
N MET A 399 -13.80 -3.63 38.34
CA MET A 399 -13.16 -2.43 37.80
C MET A 399 -13.71 -2.06 36.41
N VAL A 400 -13.76 -3.03 35.49
CA VAL A 400 -14.32 -2.84 34.14
C VAL A 400 -15.81 -2.47 34.22
N ALA A 401 -16.60 -3.13 35.07
CA ALA A 401 -18.02 -2.79 35.22
C ALA A 401 -18.27 -1.35 35.69
N TYR A 402 -17.47 -0.86 36.65
CA TYR A 402 -17.57 0.53 37.11
C TYR A 402 -17.05 1.52 36.06
N HIS A 403 -16.00 1.17 35.32
CA HIS A 403 -15.51 1.96 34.20
C HIS A 403 -16.60 2.15 33.12
N GLU A 404 -17.18 1.05 32.65
CA GLU A 404 -18.23 1.09 31.61
C GLU A 404 -19.52 1.76 32.11
N ALA A 405 -19.88 1.56 33.38
CA ALA A 405 -20.99 2.25 34.03
C ALA A 405 -20.75 3.76 34.13
N GLY A 406 -19.49 4.19 34.34
CA GLY A 406 -19.10 5.59 34.37
C GLY A 406 -19.45 6.33 33.08
N HIS A 407 -19.10 5.74 31.94
CA HIS A 407 -19.52 6.26 30.63
C HIS A 407 -21.05 6.34 30.54
N ALA A 408 -21.76 5.25 30.87
CA ALA A 408 -23.21 5.16 30.80
C ALA A 408 -23.91 6.29 31.59
N VAL A 409 -23.45 6.55 32.82
CA VAL A 409 -24.00 7.60 33.69
C VAL A 409 -23.84 8.99 33.07
N ILE A 410 -22.68 9.31 32.46
CA ILE A 410 -22.51 10.59 31.74
C ILE A 410 -23.53 10.69 30.60
N GLY A 411 -23.67 9.65 29.78
CA GLY A 411 -24.59 9.64 28.65
C GLY A 411 -26.05 9.86 29.07
N LEU A 412 -26.46 9.32 30.21
CA LEU A 412 -27.81 9.48 30.74
C LEU A 412 -28.06 10.89 31.30
N LYS A 413 -27.10 11.45 32.04
CA LYS A 413 -27.29 12.70 32.81
C LYS A 413 -26.92 13.96 32.04
N LEU A 414 -25.91 13.90 31.18
CA LEU A 414 -25.44 15.06 30.44
C LEU A 414 -26.27 15.27 29.16
N LYS A 415 -26.92 16.43 29.04
CA LYS A 415 -27.90 16.72 27.97
C LYS A 415 -27.35 16.56 26.55
N HIS A 416 -26.12 17.03 26.31
CA HIS A 416 -25.51 17.02 24.97
C HIS A 416 -24.57 15.82 24.75
N ALA A 417 -24.44 14.93 25.73
CA ALA A 417 -23.61 13.76 25.59
C ALA A 417 -24.23 12.72 24.65
N PRO A 418 -23.41 11.86 24.02
CA PRO A 418 -23.89 10.64 23.39
C PRO A 418 -24.72 9.81 24.37
N LYS A 419 -25.78 9.18 23.86
CA LYS A 419 -26.69 8.33 24.64
C LYS A 419 -26.28 6.88 24.52
N VAL A 420 -26.26 6.22 25.67
CA VAL A 420 -25.99 4.79 25.78
C VAL A 420 -27.07 3.97 25.06
N GLN A 421 -26.63 3.07 24.17
CA GLN A 421 -27.49 2.08 23.52
C GLN A 421 -27.27 0.68 24.11
N LYS A 422 -26.02 0.35 24.43
CA LYS A 422 -25.62 -0.94 24.98
C LYS A 422 -24.32 -0.78 25.77
N VAL A 423 -24.20 -1.51 26.87
CA VAL A 423 -22.96 -1.59 27.66
C VAL A 423 -22.61 -3.05 27.87
N THR A 424 -21.35 -3.43 27.66
CA THR A 424 -20.89 -4.79 27.89
C THR A 424 -19.51 -4.83 28.52
N ILE A 425 -19.29 -5.80 29.40
CA ILE A 425 -17.99 -6.11 30.02
C ILE A 425 -17.36 -7.38 29.42
N ILE A 426 -17.88 -7.85 28.29
CA ILE A 426 -17.34 -9.00 27.58
C ILE A 426 -16.13 -8.56 26.76
N PRO A 427 -14.94 -9.14 26.99
CA PRO A 427 -13.72 -8.71 26.32
C PRO A 427 -13.74 -9.03 24.82
N ARG A 428 -13.39 -8.04 23.99
CA ARG A 428 -13.29 -8.15 22.52
C ARG A 428 -12.03 -7.45 22.03
N GLY A 429 -11.28 -8.11 21.14
CA GLY A 429 -10.00 -7.56 20.68
C GLY A 429 -9.11 -7.18 21.87
N ASP A 430 -8.65 -5.94 21.91
CA ASP A 430 -7.83 -5.41 23.01
C ASP A 430 -8.65 -4.70 24.11
N ALA A 431 -9.96 -4.53 23.89
CA ALA A 431 -10.88 -3.90 24.84
C ALA A 431 -11.40 -4.91 25.88
N GLY A 432 -11.52 -4.46 27.13
CA GLY A 432 -12.03 -5.30 28.22
C GLY A 432 -13.53 -5.25 28.45
N GLY A 433 -14.13 -4.16 28.02
CA GLY A 433 -15.56 -3.91 27.86
C GLY A 433 -15.70 -2.80 26.83
N TYR A 434 -16.92 -2.45 26.47
CA TYR A 434 -17.16 -1.22 25.75
C TYR A 434 -18.59 -0.73 25.95
N ASN A 435 -18.77 0.56 25.66
CA ASN A 435 -20.04 1.25 25.70
C ASN A 435 -20.43 1.74 24.29
N LEU A 436 -21.56 1.26 23.77
CA LEU A 436 -22.11 1.73 22.51
C LEU A 436 -22.85 3.04 22.74
N MET A 437 -22.13 4.14 22.58
CA MET A 437 -22.59 5.51 22.79
C MET A 437 -22.92 6.17 21.47
N LEU A 438 -24.20 6.50 21.24
CA LEU A 438 -24.65 7.09 19.97
C LEU A 438 -25.22 8.50 20.16
N PRO A 439 -24.98 9.43 19.22
CA PRO A 439 -25.65 10.72 19.24
C PRO A 439 -27.18 10.56 19.10
N GLU A 440 -27.97 11.37 19.81
CA GLU A 440 -29.44 11.37 19.64
C GLU A 440 -29.89 11.66 18.20
N LYS A 441 -29.13 12.51 17.51
CA LYS A 441 -29.33 12.88 16.11
C LYS A 441 -27.99 12.97 15.41
N GLU A 442 -27.89 12.34 14.24
CA GLU A 442 -26.80 12.56 13.28
C GLU A 442 -26.96 13.97 12.72
N THR A 443 -26.01 14.85 13.01
CA THR A 443 -26.01 16.24 12.54
C THR A 443 -24.70 16.52 11.84
N PHE A 444 -24.77 17.31 10.76
CA PHE A 444 -23.58 17.72 10.03
C PHE A 444 -22.63 18.58 10.87
N PHE A 445 -23.18 19.44 11.74
CA PHE A 445 -22.41 20.31 12.62
C PHE A 445 -22.34 19.76 14.06
N SER A 446 -21.19 19.92 14.70
CA SER A 446 -21.03 19.69 16.14
C SER A 446 -20.76 21.01 16.85
N SER A 447 -21.58 21.34 17.86
CA SER A 447 -21.40 22.56 18.65
C SER A 447 -20.31 22.38 19.70
N LYS A 448 -19.71 23.49 20.18
CA LYS A 448 -18.74 23.46 21.30
C LYS A 448 -19.28 22.68 22.50
N LYS A 449 -20.55 22.88 22.88
CA LYS A 449 -21.21 22.15 23.98
C LYS A 449 -21.26 20.63 23.76
N ARG A 450 -21.49 20.20 22.51
CA ARG A 450 -21.53 18.78 22.16
C ARG A 450 -20.14 18.15 22.16
N MET A 451 -19.14 18.88 21.67
CA MET A 451 -17.75 18.42 21.70
C MET A 451 -17.23 18.29 23.14
N LEU A 452 -17.51 19.28 24.00
CA LEU A 452 -17.21 19.19 25.44
C LEU A 452 -17.93 18.01 26.09
N ALA A 453 -19.22 17.82 25.80
CA ALA A 453 -19.97 16.67 26.33
C ALA A 453 -19.43 15.32 25.85
N ASN A 454 -18.93 15.22 24.61
CA ASN A 454 -18.24 14.03 24.12
C ASN A 454 -16.94 13.78 24.89
N ILE A 455 -16.14 14.82 25.14
CA ILE A 455 -14.91 14.72 25.94
C ILE A 455 -15.25 14.26 27.37
N THR A 456 -16.23 14.88 28.04
CA THR A 456 -16.71 14.45 29.36
C THR A 456 -17.18 12.99 29.35
N SER A 457 -17.85 12.55 28.27
CA SER A 457 -18.28 11.16 28.12
C SER A 457 -17.10 10.19 28.05
N TYR A 458 -16.03 10.50 27.32
CA TYR A 458 -14.80 9.68 27.30
C TYR A 458 -14.10 9.66 28.66
N LEU A 459 -14.13 10.76 29.41
CA LEU A 459 -13.51 10.82 30.74
C LEU A 459 -14.36 10.13 31.84
N GLY A 460 -15.58 9.71 31.52
CA GLY A 460 -16.52 9.10 32.46
C GLY A 460 -15.98 7.82 33.11
N GLY A 461 -15.32 6.94 32.34
CA GLY A 461 -14.75 5.70 32.86
C GLY A 461 -13.67 5.95 33.89
N ARG A 462 -12.69 6.82 33.58
CA ARG A 462 -11.65 7.21 34.55
C ARG A 462 -12.24 7.90 35.79
N ALA A 463 -13.24 8.77 35.61
CA ALA A 463 -13.88 9.46 36.73
C ALA A 463 -14.62 8.50 37.68
N ALA A 464 -15.20 7.42 37.15
CA ALA A 464 -15.83 6.38 37.97
C ALA A 464 -14.78 5.52 38.70
N GLU A 465 -13.67 5.18 38.04
CA GLU A 465 -12.56 4.45 38.68
C GLU A 465 -12.00 5.21 39.88
N GLU A 466 -11.63 6.48 39.69
CA GLU A 466 -11.07 7.33 40.75
C GLU A 466 -12.05 7.60 41.91
N LEU A 467 -13.37 7.42 41.69
CA LEU A 467 -14.37 7.57 42.74
C LEU A 467 -14.56 6.30 43.57
N MET A 468 -14.34 5.13 42.96
CA MET A 468 -14.71 3.83 43.55
C MET A 468 -13.52 2.98 43.98
N PHE A 469 -12.34 3.23 43.41
CA PHE A 469 -11.11 2.47 43.68
C PHE A 469 -9.97 3.41 44.07
N ASP A 470 -9.04 2.88 44.85
CA ASP A 470 -7.80 3.58 45.24
C ASP A 470 -6.69 3.48 44.17
N ASP A 471 -6.96 2.77 43.06
CA ASP A 471 -6.03 2.57 41.95
C ASP A 471 -6.74 2.79 40.60
N ILE A 472 -5.96 3.13 39.58
CA ILE A 472 -6.43 3.48 38.24
C ILE A 472 -5.95 2.49 37.19
N SER A 473 -6.82 2.12 36.24
CA SER A 473 -6.49 1.13 35.22
C SER A 473 -5.74 1.72 34.02
N ASN A 474 -5.14 0.88 33.19
CA ASN A 474 -4.66 1.26 31.85
C ASN A 474 -5.76 1.22 30.77
N GLY A 475 -7.01 0.85 31.14
CA GLY A 475 -8.13 0.68 30.21
C GLY A 475 -8.59 1.99 29.55
N ALA A 476 -8.43 3.12 30.24
CA ALA A 476 -8.82 4.45 29.75
C ALA A 476 -7.95 5.01 28.61
N TYR A 477 -6.95 4.26 28.11
CA TYR A 477 -6.03 4.73 27.05
C TYR A 477 -6.76 5.19 25.78
N GLY A 478 -7.75 4.40 25.31
CA GLY A 478 -8.52 4.72 24.12
C GLY A 478 -9.37 5.97 24.28
N ASP A 479 -9.92 6.16 25.49
CA ASP A 479 -10.73 7.33 25.84
C ASP A 479 -9.89 8.61 25.85
N PHE A 480 -8.70 8.56 26.47
CA PHE A 480 -7.80 9.72 26.49
C PHE A 480 -7.34 10.11 25.10
N LYS A 481 -7.05 9.13 24.24
CA LYS A 481 -6.69 9.40 22.84
C LYS A 481 -7.83 10.14 22.14
N SER A 482 -9.07 9.66 22.28
CA SER A 482 -10.25 10.25 21.63
C SER A 482 -10.57 11.64 22.19
N ALA A 483 -10.58 11.80 23.51
CA ALA A 483 -10.77 13.09 24.20
C ALA A 483 -9.72 14.12 23.76
N THR A 484 -8.44 13.72 23.73
CA THR A 484 -7.33 14.60 23.33
C THR A 484 -7.44 15.01 21.86
N GLN A 485 -7.84 14.10 20.98
CA GLN A 485 -8.05 14.41 19.56
C GLN A 485 -9.16 15.45 19.36
N ILE A 486 -10.29 15.29 20.05
CA ILE A 486 -11.41 16.24 19.99
C ILE A 486 -10.98 17.60 20.52
N ALA A 487 -10.36 17.65 21.71
CA ALA A 487 -9.86 18.90 22.30
C ALA A 487 -8.84 19.60 21.38
N THR A 488 -7.93 18.84 20.77
CA THR A 488 -6.95 19.37 19.80
C THR A 488 -7.64 19.99 18.58
N GLN A 489 -8.68 19.34 18.04
CA GLN A 489 -9.43 19.89 16.91
C GLN A 489 -10.20 21.16 17.30
N MET A 490 -10.77 21.21 18.51
CA MET A 490 -11.44 22.39 19.04
C MET A 490 -10.50 23.60 19.07
N VAL A 491 -9.26 23.39 19.49
CA VAL A 491 -8.24 24.45 19.62
C VAL A 491 -7.64 24.85 18.26
N THR A 492 -7.31 23.89 17.40
CA THR A 492 -6.47 24.15 16.21
C THR A 492 -7.24 24.33 14.90
N LYS A 493 -8.40 23.70 14.76
CA LYS A 493 -9.16 23.68 13.49
C LYS A 493 -10.47 24.44 13.57
N LEU A 494 -11.10 24.44 14.74
CA LEU A 494 -12.46 24.94 14.91
C LEU A 494 -12.52 26.29 15.64
N GLY A 495 -11.40 26.78 16.17
CA GLY A 495 -11.34 28.09 16.83
C GLY A 495 -12.24 28.19 18.05
N MET A 496 -12.41 27.10 18.80
CA MET A 496 -13.33 26.98 19.93
C MET A 496 -12.66 27.20 21.30
N SER A 497 -11.41 27.67 21.31
CA SER A 497 -10.64 27.98 22.54
C SER A 497 -10.42 29.48 22.72
N ASP A 498 -9.77 29.84 23.82
CA ASP A 498 -9.46 31.23 24.16
C ASP A 498 -8.38 31.83 23.24
N LEU A 499 -7.76 31.01 22.36
CA LEU A 499 -6.87 31.46 21.29
C LEU A 499 -7.61 32.18 20.15
N GLY A 500 -8.94 32.11 20.14
CA GLY A 500 -9.79 32.75 19.15
C GLY A 500 -10.00 31.93 17.87
N PRO A 501 -10.73 32.49 16.90
CA PRO A 501 -11.17 31.78 15.69
C PRO A 501 -10.06 31.69 14.62
N ILE A 502 -8.91 31.10 14.97
CA ILE A 502 -7.78 30.90 14.06
C ILE A 502 -7.64 29.43 13.69
N GLN A 503 -7.15 29.17 12.47
CA GLN A 503 -6.79 27.82 12.02
C GLN A 503 -5.26 27.70 11.94
N THR A 504 -4.69 26.77 12.71
CA THR A 504 -3.25 26.49 12.71
C THR A 504 -2.97 25.34 11.73
N LYS A 505 -1.89 25.44 10.91
CA LYS A 505 -1.53 24.38 9.96
C LYS A 505 -1.11 23.08 10.67
N ASP A 506 -1.48 21.94 10.07
CA ASP A 506 -1.36 20.58 10.59
C ASP A 506 0.07 20.09 10.96
N ASN A 507 1.13 20.89 10.78
CA ASN A 507 2.51 20.48 11.08
C ASN A 507 3.12 21.20 12.30
N MET A 508 2.37 22.05 13.00
CA MET A 508 2.85 22.81 14.17
C MET A 508 2.35 22.26 15.53
N PHE A 509 1.78 21.05 15.55
CA PHE A 509 1.02 20.49 16.68
C PHE A 509 1.82 20.29 17.98
N PHE A 510 3.08 19.86 17.91
CA PHE A 510 3.81 19.42 19.11
C PHE A 510 4.70 20.49 19.73
N GLU A 511 4.95 21.60 19.03
CA GLU A 511 5.93 22.62 19.46
C GLU A 511 5.28 23.89 20.02
N ASN A 512 3.95 24.01 19.98
CA ASN A 512 3.27 25.20 20.49
C ASN A 512 2.73 24.95 21.90
N GLU A 513 3.50 25.33 22.92
CA GLU A 513 3.12 25.20 24.33
C GLU A 513 1.73 25.77 24.64
N LYS A 514 1.33 26.86 23.97
CA LYS A 514 0.01 27.48 24.17
C LYS A 514 -1.14 26.56 23.75
N VAL A 515 -0.98 25.82 22.65
CA VAL A 515 -1.99 24.85 22.19
C VAL A 515 -2.11 23.71 23.20
N ASN A 516 -1.00 23.19 23.68
CA ASN A 516 -0.99 22.10 24.67
C ASN A 516 -1.61 22.54 26.00
N GLN A 517 -1.34 23.77 26.46
CA GLN A 517 -1.95 24.33 27.67
C GLN A 517 -3.47 24.45 27.52
N GLU A 518 -3.97 24.92 26.39
CA GLU A 518 -5.41 25.04 26.12
C GLU A 518 -6.09 23.67 26.00
N VAL A 519 -5.46 22.70 25.33
CA VAL A 519 -5.96 21.32 25.26
C VAL A 519 -6.07 20.73 26.66
N LYS A 520 -5.02 20.88 27.48
CA LYS A 520 -5.01 20.40 28.87
C LYS A 520 -6.12 21.06 29.68
N LYS A 521 -6.29 22.38 29.58
CA LYS A 521 -7.35 23.13 30.27
C LYS A 521 -8.74 22.56 29.95
N ILE A 522 -9.04 22.33 28.67
CA ILE A 522 -10.33 21.75 28.23
C ILE A 522 -10.55 20.36 28.85
N ILE A 523 -9.52 19.50 28.83
CA ILE A 523 -9.62 18.14 29.37
C ILE A 523 -9.80 18.16 30.90
N ASP A 524 -9.04 19.00 31.62
CA ASP A 524 -9.11 19.12 33.07
C ASP A 524 -10.50 19.63 33.52
N GLU A 525 -11.05 20.64 32.83
CA GLU A 525 -12.42 21.13 33.07
C GLU A 525 -13.47 20.03 32.85
N CYS A 526 -13.35 19.27 31.75
CA CYS A 526 -14.25 18.15 31.48
C CYS A 526 -14.11 17.03 32.52
N MET A 527 -12.91 16.78 33.04
CA MET A 527 -12.66 15.79 34.08
C MET A 527 -13.30 16.20 35.42
N ILE A 528 -13.19 17.47 35.79
CA ILE A 528 -13.85 18.02 36.99
C ILE A 528 -15.37 17.83 36.88
N GLU A 529 -15.95 18.17 35.74
CA GLU A 529 -17.39 17.99 35.49
C GLU A 529 -17.79 16.50 35.54
N ALA A 530 -17.00 15.61 34.92
CA ALA A 530 -17.25 14.16 34.98
C ALA A 530 -17.27 13.66 36.42
N LYS A 531 -16.27 14.03 37.24
CA LYS A 531 -16.20 13.67 38.68
C LYS A 531 -17.39 14.21 39.46
N LYS A 532 -17.83 15.43 39.17
CA LYS A 532 -19.01 16.03 39.81
C LYS A 532 -20.27 15.21 39.51
N ILE A 533 -20.52 14.92 38.23
CA ILE A 533 -21.67 14.11 37.80
C ILE A 533 -21.63 12.71 38.43
N MET A 534 -20.46 12.07 38.48
CA MET A 534 -20.29 10.77 39.13
C MET A 534 -20.65 10.82 40.62
N LYS A 535 -20.16 11.82 41.35
CA LYS A 535 -20.45 11.98 42.79
C LYS A 535 -21.94 12.21 43.05
N GLU A 536 -22.59 13.05 42.27
CA GLU A 536 -24.03 13.34 42.39
C GLU A 536 -24.90 12.11 42.05
N ASN A 537 -24.40 11.19 41.22
CA ASN A 537 -25.14 10.04 40.71
C ASN A 537 -24.54 8.70 41.16
N LYS A 538 -23.84 8.65 42.30
CA LYS A 538 -23.17 7.44 42.81
C LYS A 538 -24.11 6.24 42.93
N THR A 539 -25.34 6.46 43.38
CA THR A 539 -26.35 5.39 43.51
C THR A 539 -26.74 4.78 42.17
N LEU A 540 -26.77 5.58 41.10
CA LEU A 540 -27.03 5.10 39.74
C LEU A 540 -25.82 4.33 39.19
N LEU A 541 -24.61 4.82 39.45
CA LEU A 541 -23.36 4.14 39.09
C LEU A 541 -23.31 2.74 39.70
N ASP A 542 -23.55 2.61 41.01
CA ASP A 542 -23.56 1.33 41.72
C ASP A 542 -24.61 0.37 41.14
N LYS A 543 -25.83 0.87 40.83
CA LYS A 543 -26.90 0.04 40.24
C LYS A 543 -26.50 -0.52 38.88
N ILE A 544 -25.97 0.33 38.00
CA ILE A 544 -25.55 -0.07 36.65
C ILE A 544 -24.39 -1.06 36.73
N ALA A 545 -23.37 -0.78 37.56
CA ALA A 545 -22.22 -1.66 37.73
C ALA A 545 -22.61 -3.05 38.27
N HIS A 546 -23.48 -3.13 39.28
CA HIS A 546 -23.97 -4.42 39.79
C HIS A 546 -24.79 -5.19 38.75
N LEU A 547 -25.60 -4.51 37.94
CA LEU A 547 -26.34 -5.16 36.87
C LEU A 547 -25.39 -5.71 35.80
N LEU A 548 -24.36 -4.95 35.41
CA LEU A 548 -23.31 -5.39 34.49
C LEU A 548 -22.56 -6.61 35.01
N ILE A 549 -22.21 -6.67 36.29
CA ILE A 549 -21.52 -7.83 36.86
C ILE A 549 -22.39 -9.09 36.75
N LYS A 550 -23.72 -8.94 36.89
CA LYS A 550 -24.69 -10.05 36.84
C LYS A 550 -25.04 -10.51 35.43
N GLN A 551 -25.25 -9.59 34.49
CA GLN A 551 -25.75 -9.89 33.13
C GLN A 551 -24.67 -9.81 32.05
N GLU A 552 -23.51 -9.21 32.36
CA GLU A 552 -22.37 -8.96 31.46
C GLU A 552 -22.63 -8.01 30.30
N THR A 553 -23.88 -7.91 29.83
CA THR A 553 -24.35 -6.96 28.83
C THR A 553 -25.70 -6.41 29.26
N ILE A 554 -25.87 -5.10 29.12
CA ILE A 554 -27.13 -4.41 29.37
C ILE A 554 -27.47 -3.51 28.19
N THR A 555 -28.74 -3.47 27.84
CA THR A 555 -29.28 -2.65 26.75
C THR A 555 -29.89 -1.35 27.27
N LYS A 556 -30.13 -0.39 26.38
CA LYS A 556 -30.81 0.88 26.70
C LYS A 556 -32.13 0.67 27.43
N GLU A 557 -32.95 -0.28 26.98
CA GLU A 557 -34.27 -0.55 27.59
C GLU A 557 -34.15 -1.05 29.04
N GLU A 558 -33.12 -1.83 29.33
CA GLU A 558 -32.83 -2.30 30.69
C GLU A 558 -32.28 -1.19 31.57
N ILE A 559 -31.45 -0.31 31.01
CA ILE A 559 -30.96 0.90 31.70
C ILE A 559 -32.12 1.85 32.01
N GLU A 560 -33.07 2.03 31.09
CA GLU A 560 -34.25 2.87 31.29
C GLU A 560 -35.19 2.32 32.38
N LYS A 561 -35.29 0.99 32.52
CA LYS A 561 -36.04 0.35 33.63
C LYS A 561 -35.40 0.54 35.00
N LEU A 562 -34.11 0.88 35.07
CA LEU A 562 -33.39 1.12 36.33
C LEU A 562 -33.50 2.57 36.84
N LEU A 563 -33.84 3.51 35.95
CA LEU A 563 -34.04 4.93 36.22
C LEU A 563 -35.43 5.17 36.80
#